data_AF-R7PSU8-F1
#
_entry.id   AF-R7PSU8-F1
#
_cell.length_a   1.000
_cell.length_b   1.000
_cell.length_c   1.000
_cell.angle_alpha   90.00
_cell.angle_beta   90.00
_cell.angle_gamma   90.00
#
_symmetry.space_group_name_H-M   'P 1'
#
loop_
_entity.id
_entity.type
_entity.pdbx_description
1 polymer ?
#
loop_
_entity_poly.entity_id
_entity_poly.type
_entity_poly.pdbx_seq_one_letter_code
_entity_poly.pdbx_strand_id
1 'polypeptide(L)'
;MAFPTIETLHQMTIEELKSCSLGYRASYIQKTIDLLIQKQIHMNHWTNLSDEDLVEKLMEFPGVGIKVANCVALFGYYRVSRAPIDVWIDRVIQEVYEGNNPFTSYPVYAGIMQQYMFYYRREIGVQK
;
A
#
# COMPACT_ATOMS: atom_id res chain seq x y z
N MET A 1 12.92 -17.23 -8.10
CA MET A 1 13.52 -15.88 -8.02
C MET A 1 13.06 -15.25 -6.72
N ALA A 2 13.96 -14.64 -5.96
CA ALA A 2 13.62 -13.89 -4.76
C ALA A 2 13.47 -12.40 -5.10
N PHE A 3 12.72 -11.66 -4.29
CA PHE A 3 12.71 -10.20 -4.35
C PHE A 3 14.09 -9.65 -3.92
N PRO A 4 14.63 -8.59 -4.55
CA PRO A 4 15.96 -8.08 -4.23
C PRO A 4 16.04 -7.51 -2.81
N THR A 5 17.22 -7.62 -2.19
CA THR A 5 17.51 -7.02 -0.89
C THR A 5 17.69 -5.50 -1.01
N ILE A 6 17.63 -4.79 0.11
CA ILE A 6 17.87 -3.33 0.14
C ILE A 6 19.30 -3.02 -0.33
N GLU A 7 20.28 -3.85 0.05
CA GLU A 7 21.68 -3.72 -0.33
C GLU A 7 21.86 -3.90 -1.84
N THR A 8 21.18 -4.90 -2.43
CA THR A 8 21.18 -5.09 -3.89
C THR A 8 20.56 -3.89 -4.60
N LEU A 9 19.42 -3.39 -4.12
CA LEU A 9 18.75 -2.25 -4.74
C LEU A 9 19.55 -0.95 -4.64
N HIS A 10 20.31 -0.75 -3.55
CA HIS A 10 21.16 0.42 -3.35
C HIS A 10 22.37 0.45 -4.30
N GLN A 11 22.84 -0.71 -4.76
CA GLN A 11 23.92 -0.81 -5.73
C GLN A 11 23.47 -0.51 -7.16
N MET A 12 22.16 -0.47 -7.42
CA MET A 12 21.62 -0.19 -8.75
C MET A 12 21.66 1.30 -9.07
N THR A 13 22.03 1.61 -10.30
CA THR A 13 21.87 2.95 -10.89
C THR A 13 20.39 3.27 -11.15
N ILE A 14 20.08 4.56 -11.29
CA ILE A 14 18.71 4.98 -11.61
C ILE A 14 18.28 4.52 -13.02
N GLU A 15 19.23 4.38 -13.95
CA GLU A 15 19.03 3.84 -15.29
C GLU A 15 18.63 2.35 -15.24
N GLU A 16 19.34 1.55 -14.43
CA GLU A 16 19.00 0.13 -14.22
C GLU A 16 17.62 -0.02 -13.58
N LEU A 17 17.29 0.80 -12.57
CA LEU A 17 15.94 0.80 -11.99
C LEU A 17 14.87 1.19 -13.03
N LYS A 18 15.13 2.21 -13.86
CA LYS A 18 14.20 2.62 -14.93
C LYS A 18 14.01 1.54 -15.99
N SER A 19 15.02 0.70 -16.23
CA SER A 19 14.92 -0.43 -17.17
C SER A 19 13.87 -1.47 -16.76
N CYS A 20 13.49 -1.52 -15.47
CA CYS A 20 12.43 -2.38 -14.94
C CYS A 20 10.99 -1.87 -15.19
N SER A 21 10.78 -1.01 -16.20
CA SER A 21 9.46 -0.45 -16.55
C SER A 21 8.74 0.30 -15.41
N LEU A 22 9.50 0.87 -14.45
CA LEU A 22 8.95 1.59 -13.29
C LEU A 22 8.47 3.01 -13.62
N GLY A 23 8.94 3.58 -14.74
CA GLY A 23 8.64 4.95 -15.15
C GLY A 23 9.10 5.97 -14.10
N TYR A 24 8.26 6.97 -13.82
CA TYR A 24 8.58 8.01 -12.83
C TYR A 24 8.78 7.47 -11.40
N ARG A 25 8.21 6.29 -11.09
CA ARG A 25 8.29 5.65 -9.77
C ARG A 25 9.69 5.13 -9.43
N ALA A 26 10.56 4.96 -10.43
CA ALA A 26 11.97 4.61 -10.18
C ALA A 26 12.62 5.60 -9.21
N SER A 27 12.30 6.89 -9.34
CA SER A 27 12.81 7.94 -8.44
C SER A 27 12.29 7.82 -7.01
N TYR A 28 11.06 7.33 -6.81
CA TYR A 28 10.49 7.11 -5.48
C TYR A 28 11.14 5.94 -4.78
N ILE A 29 11.39 4.86 -5.53
CA ILE A 29 12.05 3.66 -5.03
C ILE A 29 13.49 3.99 -4.63
N GLN A 30 14.26 4.67 -5.49
CA GLN A 30 15.64 5.07 -5.17
C GLN A 30 15.69 5.93 -3.89
N LYS A 31 14.87 6.99 -3.81
CA LYS A 31 14.82 7.84 -2.61
C LYS A 31 14.38 7.10 -1.35
N THR A 32 13.51 6.09 -1.50
CA THR A 32 13.09 5.24 -0.38
C THR A 32 14.26 4.40 0.12
N ILE A 33 15.02 3.77 -0.78
CA ILE A 33 16.21 2.99 -0.44
C ILE A 33 17.25 3.87 0.26
N ASP A 34 17.52 5.06 -0.28
CA ASP A 34 18.44 6.03 0.31
C ASP A 34 18.00 6.41 1.74
N LEU A 35 16.71 6.67 1.93
CA LEU A 35 16.15 7.04 3.24
C LEU A 35 16.31 5.89 4.25
N LEU A 36 16.02 4.65 3.83
CA LEU A 36 16.14 3.47 4.70
C LEU A 36 17.57 3.30 5.20
N ILE A 37 18.56 3.46 4.31
CA ILE A 37 19.98 3.30 4.63
C ILE A 37 20.49 4.46 5.48
N GLN A 38 20.26 5.71 5.05
CA GLN A 38 20.77 6.90 5.73
C GLN A 38 20.23 7.04 7.15
N LYS A 39 18.93 6.75 7.34
CA LYS A 39 18.28 6.83 8.65
C LYS A 39 18.30 5.53 9.44
N GLN A 40 18.91 4.46 8.90
CA GLN A 40 18.94 3.13 9.50
C GLN A 40 17.53 2.66 9.92
N ILE A 41 16.56 2.82 9.01
CA ILE A 41 15.16 2.48 9.27
C ILE A 41 14.98 0.97 9.16
N HIS A 42 14.62 0.35 10.27
CA HIS A 42 14.28 -1.05 10.38
C HIS A 42 12.75 -1.20 10.46
N MET A 43 12.11 -1.29 9.30
CA MET A 43 10.64 -1.37 9.17
C MET A 43 10.03 -2.57 9.94
N ASN A 44 10.76 -3.67 10.08
CA ASN A 44 10.36 -4.82 10.89
C ASN A 44 10.12 -4.47 12.38
N HIS A 45 10.66 -3.36 12.89
CA HIS A 45 10.41 -2.91 14.27
C HIS A 45 9.08 -2.16 14.43
N TRP A 46 8.37 -1.84 13.34
CA TRP A 46 7.12 -1.09 13.38
C TRP A 46 5.89 -1.96 13.69
N THR A 47 6.07 -3.26 13.94
CA THR A 47 4.97 -4.20 14.21
C THR A 47 4.15 -3.86 15.46
N ASN A 48 4.72 -3.06 16.38
CA ASN A 48 4.07 -2.66 17.64
C ASN A 48 3.48 -1.25 17.60
N LEU A 49 3.63 -0.52 16.48
CA LEU A 49 2.97 0.78 16.32
C LEU A 49 1.45 0.62 16.27
N SER A 50 0.74 1.66 16.71
CA SER A 50 -0.68 1.80 16.42
C SER A 50 -0.90 1.80 14.90
N ASP A 51 -2.12 1.51 14.45
CA ASP A 51 -2.42 1.52 13.02
C ASP A 51 -2.23 2.93 12.43
N GLU A 52 -2.61 3.95 13.18
CA GLU A 52 -2.48 5.36 12.81
C GLU A 52 -1.00 5.75 12.66
N ASP A 53 -0.18 5.48 13.69
CA ASP A 53 1.26 5.77 13.65
C ASP A 53 1.98 5.01 12.53
N LEU A 54 1.59 3.75 12.29
CA LEU A 54 2.15 2.95 11.21
C LEU A 54 1.83 3.56 9.84
N VAL A 55 0.58 3.96 9.61
CA VAL A 55 0.16 4.58 8.35
C VAL A 55 0.87 5.93 8.14
N GLU A 56 0.96 6.75 9.18
CA GLU A 56 1.70 8.02 9.12
C GLU A 56 3.18 7.80 8.78
N LYS A 57 3.84 6.84 9.46
CA LYS A 57 5.23 6.45 9.18
C LYS A 57 5.44 5.97 7.75
N LEU A 58 4.53 5.16 7.22
CA LEU A 58 4.59 4.67 5.85
C LEU A 58 4.43 5.82 4.83
N MET A 59 3.61 6.82 5.12
CA MET A 59 3.41 7.99 4.25
C MET A 59 4.60 8.95 4.23
N GLU A 60 5.60 8.80 5.12
CA GLU A 60 6.85 9.55 5.05
C GLU A 60 7.69 9.17 3.81
N PHE A 61 7.44 8.00 3.20
CA PHE A 61 8.17 7.54 2.02
C PHE A 61 7.68 8.21 0.72
N PRO A 62 8.60 8.59 -0.19
CA PRO A 62 8.24 9.20 -1.47
C PRO A 62 7.25 8.36 -2.28
N GLY A 63 6.16 8.98 -2.73
CA GLY A 63 5.15 8.31 -3.55
C GLY A 63 4.18 7.40 -2.77
N VAL A 64 4.29 7.34 -1.44
CA VAL A 64 3.36 6.59 -0.58
C VAL A 64 2.26 7.53 -0.07
N GLY A 65 1.09 7.48 -0.70
CA GLY A 65 -0.12 8.11 -0.19
C GLY A 65 -0.94 7.17 0.70
N ILE A 66 -2.05 7.67 1.26
CA ILE A 66 -2.94 6.94 2.18
C ILE A 66 -3.37 5.56 1.66
N LYS A 67 -3.65 5.44 0.36
CA LYS A 67 -4.01 4.15 -0.26
C LYS A 67 -2.86 3.16 -0.19
N VAL A 68 -1.65 3.58 -0.57
CA VAL A 68 -0.47 2.71 -0.60
C VAL A 68 -0.05 2.34 0.82
N ALA A 69 -0.06 3.30 1.75
CA ALA A 69 0.20 3.05 3.16
C ALA A 69 -0.76 2.01 3.75
N ASN A 70 -2.07 2.13 3.50
CA ASN A 70 -3.04 1.13 3.92
C ASN A 70 -2.82 -0.24 3.25
N CYS A 71 -2.40 -0.30 1.98
CA CYS A 71 -2.03 -1.58 1.35
C CYS A 71 -0.84 -2.23 2.09
N VAL A 72 0.20 -1.46 2.42
CA VAL A 72 1.37 -1.99 3.12
C VAL A 72 1.01 -2.38 4.56
N ALA A 73 0.18 -1.61 5.26
CA ALA A 73 -0.31 -1.96 6.59
C ALA A 73 -1.12 -3.27 6.58
N LEU A 74 -2.06 -3.42 5.64
CA LEU A 74 -2.88 -4.63 5.50
C LEU A 74 -2.05 -5.86 5.13
N PHE A 75 -1.26 -5.78 4.06
CA PHE A 75 -0.57 -6.95 3.49
C PHE A 75 0.80 -7.23 4.09
N GLY A 76 1.53 -6.19 4.51
CA GLY A 76 2.88 -6.29 5.05
C GLY A 76 2.94 -6.38 6.57
N TYR A 77 1.97 -5.78 7.27
CA TYR A 77 1.91 -5.75 8.74
C TYR A 77 0.68 -6.46 9.33
N TYR A 78 -0.11 -7.14 8.49
CA TYR A 78 -1.29 -7.91 8.90
C TYR A 78 -2.36 -7.07 9.64
N ARG A 79 -2.45 -5.76 9.35
CA ARG A 79 -3.47 -4.88 9.93
C ARG A 79 -4.81 -5.05 9.23
N VAL A 80 -5.54 -6.11 9.58
CA VAL A 80 -6.83 -6.50 8.94
C VAL A 80 -7.96 -5.46 9.10
N SER A 81 -7.80 -4.52 10.03
CA SER A 81 -8.64 -3.33 10.21
C SER A 81 -8.42 -2.24 9.16
N ARG A 82 -7.30 -2.27 8.42
CA ARG A 82 -6.97 -1.25 7.43
C ARG A 82 -7.51 -1.62 6.06
N ALA A 83 -8.30 -0.73 5.48
CA ALA A 83 -8.93 -0.90 4.17
C ALA A 83 -8.33 0.07 3.14
N PRO A 84 -7.57 -0.40 2.15
CA PRO A 84 -7.11 0.44 1.05
C PRO A 84 -8.29 0.84 0.14
N ILE A 85 -8.58 2.13 0.07
CA ILE A 85 -9.58 2.68 -0.85
C ILE A 85 -8.86 3.15 -2.12
N ASP A 86 -9.04 2.42 -3.21
CA ASP A 86 -8.66 2.85 -4.55
C ASP A 86 -9.87 3.38 -5.32
N VAL A 87 -9.66 3.76 -6.58
CA VAL A 87 -10.74 4.29 -7.44
C VAL A 87 -11.88 3.30 -7.68
N TRP A 88 -11.65 2.00 -7.54
CA TRP A 88 -12.69 0.98 -7.74
C TRP A 88 -13.52 0.78 -6.48
N ILE A 89 -12.86 0.70 -5.32
CA ILE A 89 -13.54 0.65 -4.03
C ILE A 89 -14.32 1.94 -3.79
N ASP A 90 -13.74 3.10 -4.11
CA ASP A 90 -14.42 4.38 -4.00
C ASP A 90 -15.70 4.40 -4.85
N ARG A 91 -15.65 3.94 -6.11
CA ARG A 91 -16.86 3.77 -6.94
C ARG A 91 -17.90 2.85 -6.30
N VAL A 92 -17.49 1.74 -5.70
CA VAL A 92 -18.43 0.84 -5.00
C VAL A 92 -19.09 1.55 -3.81
N ILE A 93 -18.33 2.34 -3.04
CA ILE A 93 -18.88 3.13 -1.92
C ILE A 93 -19.91 4.14 -2.45
N GLN A 94 -19.60 4.84 -3.55
CA GLN A 94 -20.52 5.82 -4.14
C GLN A 94 -21.78 5.16 -4.75
N GLU A 95 -21.60 4.10 -5.54
CA GLU A 95 -22.68 3.49 -6.33
C GLU A 95 -23.58 2.53 -5.53
N VAL A 96 -23.00 1.76 -4.60
CA VAL A 96 -23.73 0.70 -3.86
C VAL A 96 -24.11 1.13 -2.46
N TYR A 97 -23.27 1.96 -1.82
CA TYR A 97 -23.49 2.42 -0.44
C TYR A 97 -23.90 3.90 -0.35
N GLU A 98 -24.22 4.53 -1.49
CA GLU A 98 -24.70 5.91 -1.57
C GLU A 98 -23.75 6.92 -0.89
N GLY A 99 -22.43 6.67 -1.03
CA GLY A 99 -21.38 7.49 -0.43
C GLY A 99 -21.08 7.17 1.04
N ASN A 100 -21.84 6.29 1.68
CA ASN A 100 -21.59 5.86 3.05
C ASN A 100 -20.51 4.79 3.08
N ASN A 101 -19.36 5.08 3.69
CA ASN A 101 -18.27 4.12 3.78
C ASN A 101 -18.65 2.94 4.72
N PRO A 102 -18.84 1.71 4.22
CA PRO A 102 -19.30 0.58 5.02
C PRO A 102 -18.23 0.06 5.99
N PHE A 103 -16.96 0.43 5.80
CA PHE A 103 -15.85 0.00 6.64
C PHE A 103 -15.93 0.57 8.06
N THR A 104 -16.61 1.71 8.25
CA THR A 104 -16.78 2.33 9.57
C THR A 104 -17.73 1.53 10.47
N SER A 105 -18.69 0.81 9.87
CA SER A 105 -19.62 -0.06 10.58
C SER A 105 -18.99 -1.39 11.02
N TYR A 106 -17.90 -1.80 10.37
CA TYR A 106 -17.19 -3.05 10.63
C TYR A 106 -15.67 -2.85 10.71
N PRO A 107 -15.18 -2.00 11.63
CA PRO A 107 -13.81 -1.49 11.60
C PRO A 107 -12.75 -2.59 11.77
N VAL A 108 -13.07 -3.66 12.51
CA VAL A 108 -12.15 -4.79 12.74
C VAL A 108 -11.96 -5.65 11.48
N TYR A 109 -12.96 -5.68 10.59
CA TYR A 109 -12.97 -6.51 9.39
C TYR A 109 -12.85 -5.71 8.10
N ALA A 110 -12.62 -4.40 8.20
CA ALA A 110 -12.65 -3.48 7.08
C ALA A 110 -11.72 -3.90 5.93
N GLY A 111 -10.48 -4.32 6.21
CA GLY A 111 -9.54 -4.80 5.20
C GLY A 111 -10.00 -6.09 4.53
N ILE A 112 -10.59 -7.01 5.29
CA ILE A 112 -11.16 -8.26 4.76
C ILE A 112 -12.35 -7.96 3.83
N MET A 113 -13.28 -7.11 4.27
CA MET A 113 -14.42 -6.66 3.46
C MET A 113 -13.94 -6.00 2.17
N GLN A 114 -12.94 -5.13 2.26
CA GLN A 114 -12.36 -4.45 1.10
C GLN A 114 -11.80 -5.46 0.08
N GLN A 115 -11.15 -6.55 0.51
CA GLN A 115 -10.68 -7.60 -0.38
C GLN A 115 -11.82 -8.32 -1.12
N TYR A 116 -12.91 -8.66 -0.42
CA TYR A 116 -14.10 -9.26 -1.05
C TYR A 116 -14.75 -8.30 -2.06
N MET A 117 -14.89 -7.02 -1.71
CA MET A 117 -15.43 -6.00 -2.62
C MET A 117 -14.57 -5.87 -3.88
N PHE A 118 -13.23 -5.80 -3.71
CA PHE A 118 -12.30 -5.70 -4.82
C PHE A 118 -12.40 -6.92 -5.76
N TYR A 119 -12.39 -8.12 -5.19
CA TYR A 119 -12.51 -9.37 -5.96
C TYR A 119 -13.82 -9.42 -6.75
N TYR A 120 -14.96 -9.20 -6.08
CA TYR A 120 -16.27 -9.22 -6.73
C TYR A 120 -16.35 -8.21 -7.87
N ARG A 121 -15.86 -6.98 -7.66
CA ARG A 121 -15.91 -5.94 -8.69
C ARG A 121 -15.04 -6.25 -9.90
N ARG A 122 -13.89 -6.91 -9.71
CA ARG A 122 -12.97 -7.30 -10.77
C ARG A 122 -13.47 -8.50 -11.58
N GLU A 123 -14.02 -9.52 -10.93
CA GLU A 123 -14.43 -10.76 -11.59
C GLU A 123 -15.84 -10.66 -12.19
N ILE A 124 -16.79 -10.06 -11.48
CA ILE A 124 -18.21 -10.02 -11.90
C ILE A 124 -18.54 -8.72 -12.63
N GLY A 125 -17.86 -7.62 -12.30
CA GLY A 125 -18.06 -6.32 -12.93
C GLY A 125 -17.52 -6.15 -14.36
N VAL A 126 -16.94 -7.20 -14.95
CA VAL A 126 -16.49 -7.29 -16.35
C VAL A 126 -17.54 -7.97 -17.25
N GLN A 127 -18.59 -8.56 -16.66
CA GLN A 127 -19.73 -9.09 -17.41
C GLN A 127 -20.81 -8.00 -17.58
N LYS A 128 -20.60 -7.07 -18.52
CA LYS A 128 -21.68 -6.34 -19.21
C LYS A 128 -21.30 -6.13 -20.66
#